data_AF-A0A3C1FCR1-F1
#
_entry.id   AF-A0A3C1FCR1-F1
#
_cell.length_a   1.000
_cell.length_b   1.000
_cell.length_c   1.000
_cell.angle_alpha   90.00
_cell.angle_beta   90.00
_cell.angle_gamma   90.00
#
_symmetry.space_group_name_H-M   'P 1'
#
loop_
_entity.id
_entity.type
_entity.pdbx_description
1 polymer ?
#
loop_
_entity_poly.entity_id
_entity_poly.type
_entity_poly.pdbx_seq_one_letter_code
_entity_poly.pdbx_strand_id
1 'polypeptide(L)'
;MSWKDRFVDFEPRPEVEYPLALGVLPSQRTPGKALALGIGGALMGLLVFWIIRGYIALAVIWLLGILGKPRFRLRFGWVDLAVLLLVAWHTIAALWAASHLSPRPAVNMLWEWVGLAVSFFLARQLLAGRSEARAAVAVMGSLAVALAA
;
A
#
# COMPACT_ATOMS: atom_id res chain seq x y z
N MET A 1 -24.83 6.54 12.58
CA MET A 1 -23.69 5.63 12.76
C MET A 1 -22.39 6.39 12.55
N SER A 2 -21.62 6.56 13.62
CA SER A 2 -20.38 7.34 13.67
C SER A 2 -19.23 6.64 12.94
N TRP A 3 -18.19 7.39 12.57
CA TRP A 3 -16.95 6.84 11.99
C TRP A 3 -16.26 5.86 12.96
N LYS A 4 -16.34 6.13 14.28
CA LYS A 4 -15.81 5.22 15.31
C LYS A 4 -16.50 3.86 15.27
N ASP A 5 -17.83 3.84 15.25
CA ASP A 5 -18.64 2.62 15.21
C ASP A 5 -18.35 1.76 13.95
N ARG A 6 -17.89 2.37 12.86
CA ARG A 6 -17.60 1.68 11.59
C ARG A 6 -16.19 1.13 11.46
N PHE A 7 -15.22 1.72 12.15
CA PHE A 7 -13.79 1.46 11.92
C PHE A 7 -12.99 1.05 13.16
N VAL A 8 -13.43 1.45 14.35
CA VAL A 8 -12.69 1.26 15.61
C VAL A 8 -13.29 0.10 16.41
N ASP A 9 -14.61 0.07 16.55
CA ASP A 9 -15.30 -0.94 17.33
C ASP A 9 -15.59 -2.16 16.45
N PHE A 10 -14.64 -3.10 16.41
CA PHE A 10 -14.82 -4.38 15.75
C PHE A 10 -15.54 -5.32 16.73
N GLU A 11 -16.81 -5.64 16.47
CA GLU A 11 -17.50 -6.71 17.22
C GLU A 11 -16.80 -8.05 16.91
N PRO A 12 -16.22 -8.72 17.93
CA PRO A 12 -15.61 -10.02 17.72
C PRO A 12 -16.72 -11.02 17.33
N ARG A 13 -16.53 -11.71 16.20
CA ARG A 13 -17.44 -12.77 15.77
C ARG A 13 -17.35 -13.93 16.76
N PRO A 14 -18.47 -14.43 17.29
CA PRO A 14 -18.47 -15.43 18.35
C PRO A 14 -17.84 -16.77 17.90
N GLU A 15 -17.90 -17.08 16.61
CA GLU A 15 -17.29 -18.28 16.02
C GLU A 15 -15.80 -18.17 15.65
N VAL A 16 -15.16 -17.01 15.82
CA VAL A 16 -13.74 -16.81 15.46
C VAL A 16 -12.90 -16.67 16.71
N GLU A 17 -12.01 -17.64 16.94
CA GLU A 17 -11.01 -17.57 17.99
C GLU A 17 -9.94 -16.54 17.57
N TYR A 18 -9.97 -15.35 18.19
CA TYR A 18 -9.00 -14.30 17.91
C TYR A 18 -7.70 -14.61 18.66
N PRO A 19 -6.59 -14.94 17.98
CA PRO A 19 -5.32 -15.05 18.67
C PRO A 19 -5.02 -13.71 19.34
N LEU A 20 -4.58 -13.76 20.60
CA LEU A 20 -4.26 -12.67 21.53
C LEU A 20 -3.27 -11.60 21.01
N ALA A 21 -2.92 -11.60 19.73
CA ALA A 21 -1.89 -10.80 19.10
C ALA A 21 -2.08 -9.27 19.23
N LEU A 22 -3.27 -8.79 19.60
CA LEU A 22 -3.54 -7.35 19.76
C LEU A 22 -4.17 -6.97 21.11
N GLY A 23 -4.41 -7.94 22.00
CA GLY A 23 -5.05 -7.70 23.30
C GLY A 23 -4.17 -8.17 24.44
N VAL A 24 -3.69 -7.24 25.28
CA VAL A 24 -3.11 -7.61 26.58
C VAL A 24 -4.24 -8.21 27.42
N LEU A 25 -4.10 -9.51 27.76
CA LEU A 25 -4.99 -10.21 28.68
C LEU A 25 -5.24 -9.32 29.91
N PRO A 26 -6.48 -9.23 30.43
CA PRO A 26 -6.78 -8.37 31.58
C PRO A 26 -5.83 -8.59 32.77
N SER A 27 -5.39 -9.83 32.99
CA SER A 27 -4.43 -10.25 34.02
C SER A 27 -2.97 -9.81 33.78
N GLN A 28 -2.64 -9.34 32.57
CA GLN A 28 -1.30 -8.93 32.13
C GLN A 28 -1.17 -7.41 31.92
N ARG A 29 -2.25 -6.63 32.14
CA ARG A 29 -2.27 -5.17 31.98
C ARG A 29 -1.56 -4.50 33.16
N THR A 30 -0.24 -4.39 33.09
CA THR A 30 0.52 -3.50 33.99
C THR A 30 0.74 -2.14 33.34
N PRO A 31 0.71 -1.04 34.11
CA PRO A 31 0.94 0.31 33.57
C PRO A 31 2.29 0.43 32.83
N GLY A 32 3.32 -0.30 33.28
CA GLY A 32 4.61 -0.36 32.59
C GLY A 32 4.55 -1.01 31.20
N LYS A 33 3.81 -2.12 31.03
CA LYS A 33 3.63 -2.76 29.71
C LYS A 33 2.79 -1.88 28.77
N ALA A 34 1.78 -1.19 29.29
CA ALA A 34 0.98 -0.24 28.51
C ALA A 34 1.83 0.96 28.03
N LEU A 35 2.70 1.50 28.90
CA LEU A 35 3.63 2.56 28.55
C LEU A 35 4.64 2.10 27.49
N ALA A 36 5.23 0.92 27.64
CA ALA A 36 6.19 0.37 26.69
C ALA A 36 5.57 0.13 25.30
N LEU A 37 4.34 -0.38 25.24
CA LEU A 37 3.58 -0.52 23.99
C LEU A 37 3.25 0.83 23.37
N GLY A 38 2.86 1.82 24.18
CA GLY A 38 2.58 3.18 23.71
C GLY A 38 3.82 3.85 23.11
N ILE A 39 4.96 3.77 23.79
CA ILE A 39 6.25 4.31 23.31
C ILE A 39 6.70 3.56 22.05
N GLY A 40 6.67 2.22 22.07
CA GLY A 40 7.05 1.41 20.91
C GLY A 40 6.18 1.69 19.68
N GLY A 41 4.87 1.80 19.85
CA GLY A 41 3.94 2.18 18.78
C GLY A 41 4.19 3.60 18.25
N ALA A 42 4.46 4.56 19.12
CA ALA A 42 4.77 5.94 18.72
C ALA A 42 6.09 6.05 17.95
N LEU A 43 7.15 5.36 18.40
CA LEU A 43 8.43 5.31 17.70
C LEU A 43 8.32 4.63 16.34
N MET A 44 7.54 3.55 16.25
CA MET A 44 7.27 2.86 14.98
C MET A 44 6.50 3.77 14.02
N GLY A 45 5.50 4.49 14.52
CA GLY A 45 4.76 5.49 13.74
C GLY A 45 5.65 6.61 13.21
N LEU A 46 6.57 7.13 14.04
CA LEU A 46 7.56 8.13 13.63
C LEU A 46 8.51 7.59 12.55
N LEU A 47 9.02 6.37 12.72
CA LEU A 47 9.90 5.73 11.74
C LEU A 47 9.22 5.58 10.39
N VAL A 48 8.01 5.00 10.37
CA VAL A 48 7.21 4.81 9.16
C VAL A 48 6.93 6.16 8.48
N PHE A 49 6.57 7.18 9.26
CA PHE A 49 6.34 8.53 8.76
C PHE A 49 7.57 9.13 8.05
N TRP A 50 8.76 9.02 8.66
CA TRP A 50 10.00 9.51 8.07
C TRP A 50 10.39 8.74 6.80
N ILE A 51 10.21 7.42 6.80
CA ILE A 51 10.45 6.58 5.61
C ILE A 51 9.54 7.03 4.46
N ILE A 52 8.23 7.16 4.70
CA ILE A 52 7.26 7.57 3.68
C ILE A 52 7.64 8.96 3.12
N ARG A 53 7.96 9.92 3.99
CA ARG A 53 8.38 11.26 3.55
C ARG A 53 9.67 11.23 2.72
N GLY A 54 10.64 10.43 3.12
CA GLY A 54 11.88 10.24 2.36
C GLY A 54 11.63 9.69 0.96
N TYR A 55 10.78 8.66 0.85
CA TYR A 55 10.39 8.09 -0.44
C TYR A 55 9.62 9.09 -1.32
N ILE A 56 8.68 9.86 -0.73
CA ILE A 56 7.95 10.91 -1.47
C ILE A 56 8.92 11.98 -1.96
N ALA A 57 9.83 12.46 -1.11
CA ALA A 57 10.81 13.47 -1.49
C ALA A 57 11.73 12.96 -2.63
N LEU A 58 12.19 11.71 -2.54
CA LEU A 58 12.99 11.08 -3.58
C LEU A 58 12.21 10.96 -4.90
N ALA A 59 10.95 10.54 -4.85
CA ALA A 59 10.08 10.44 -6.01
C ALA A 59 9.84 11.82 -6.67
N VAL A 60 9.65 12.87 -5.87
CA VAL A 60 9.50 14.25 -6.37
C VAL A 60 10.79 14.76 -7.01
N ILE A 61 11.94 14.60 -6.36
CA ILE A 61 13.24 14.99 -6.91
C ILE A 61 13.49 14.29 -8.25
N TRP A 62 13.20 12.99 -8.30
CA TRP A 62 13.33 12.20 -9.51
C TRP A 62 12.37 12.67 -10.62
N LEU A 63 11.11 12.97 -10.28
CA LEU A 63 10.11 13.48 -11.23
C LEU A 63 10.54 14.83 -11.81
N LEU A 64 11.04 15.74 -10.96
CA LEU A 64 11.61 17.03 -11.39
C LEU A 64 12.83 16.84 -12.29
N GLY A 65 13.70 15.87 -11.98
CA GLY A 65 14.84 15.50 -12.82
C GLY A 65 14.45 14.95 -14.20
N ILE A 66 13.26 14.36 -14.33
CA ILE A 66 12.70 13.90 -15.60
C ILE A 66 12.03 15.03 -16.37
N LEU A 67 11.34 15.96 -15.69
CA LEU A 67 10.71 17.14 -16.30
C LEU A 67 11.74 18.03 -17.03
N GLY A 68 12.99 18.06 -16.57
CA GLY A 68 14.08 18.76 -17.25
C GLY A 68 14.61 18.09 -18.52
N LYS A 69 14.15 16.88 -18.86
CA LYS A 69 14.54 16.16 -20.08
C LYS A 69 13.44 16.28 -21.15
N PRO A 70 13.74 16.74 -22.37
CA PRO A 70 12.75 16.95 -23.45
C PRO A 70 12.19 15.64 -24.06
N ARG A 71 12.24 14.52 -23.32
CA ARG A 71 11.89 13.17 -23.78
C ARG A 71 10.71 12.54 -23.03
N PHE A 72 9.92 13.31 -22.28
CA PHE A 72 8.70 12.78 -21.66
C PHE A 72 7.61 12.57 -22.73
N ARG A 73 7.70 11.45 -23.46
CA ARG A 73 6.64 10.97 -24.34
C ARG A 73 5.73 10.08 -23.52
N LEU A 74 4.54 10.58 -23.21
CA LEU A 74 3.52 9.77 -22.54
C LEU A 74 3.18 8.58 -23.46
N ARG A 75 3.59 7.37 -23.05
CA ARG A 75 3.28 6.14 -23.80
C ARG A 75 1.94 5.64 -23.31
N PHE A 76 0.89 5.86 -24.11
CA PHE A 76 -0.45 5.39 -23.82
C PHE A 76 -0.92 4.48 -24.96
N GLY A 77 -1.23 3.23 -24.64
CA GLY A 77 -1.77 2.25 -25.57
C GLY A 77 -3.00 1.54 -25.01
N TRP A 78 -3.54 0.61 -25.78
CA TRP A 78 -4.75 -0.13 -25.42
C TRP A 78 -4.64 -0.92 -24.12
N VAL A 79 -3.45 -1.44 -23.80
CA VAL A 79 -3.20 -2.12 -22.52
C VAL A 79 -3.33 -1.14 -21.35
N ASP A 80 -2.80 0.08 -21.49
CA ASP A 80 -2.87 1.10 -20.45
C ASP A 80 -4.32 1.53 -20.22
N LEU A 81 -5.10 1.66 -21.31
CA LEU A 81 -6.54 1.91 -21.23
C LEU A 81 -7.29 0.77 -20.52
N ALA A 82 -7.01 -0.49 -20.86
CA ALA A 82 -7.66 -1.64 -20.23
C ALA A 82 -7.37 -1.70 -18.72
N VAL A 83 -6.12 -1.46 -18.31
CA VAL A 83 -5.74 -1.38 -16.90
C VAL A 83 -6.46 -0.21 -16.22
N LEU A 84 -6.53 0.96 -16.86
CA LEU A 84 -7.22 2.12 -16.30
C LEU A 84 -8.72 1.89 -16.11
N LEU A 85 -9.38 1.25 -17.08
CA LEU A 85 -10.79 0.86 -16.98
C LEU A 85 -11.02 -0.17 -15.87
N LEU A 86 -10.15 -1.17 -15.76
CA LEU A 86 -10.20 -2.17 -14.68
C LEU A 86 -10.08 -1.50 -13.30
N VAL A 87 -9.12 -0.59 -13.15
CA VAL A 87 -8.88 0.13 -11.89
C VAL A 87 -10.04 1.07 -11.57
N ALA A 88 -10.62 1.75 -12.57
CA ALA A 88 -11.80 2.58 -12.40
C ALA A 88 -13.00 1.75 -11.92
N TRP A 89 -13.27 0.62 -12.58
CA TRP A 89 -14.32 -0.31 -12.16
C TRP A 89 -14.11 -0.83 -10.74
N HIS A 90 -12.90 -1.29 -10.44
CA HIS A 90 -12.51 -1.75 -9.11
C HIS A 90 -12.70 -0.65 -8.06
N THR A 91 -12.34 0.59 -8.37
CA THR A 91 -12.49 1.73 -7.46
C THR A 91 -13.94 1.97 -7.11
N ILE A 92 -14.84 1.94 -8.09
CA ILE A 92 -16.28 2.06 -7.87
C ILE A 92 -16.78 0.92 -6.98
N ALA A 93 -16.39 -0.33 -7.28
CA ALA A 93 -16.77 -1.49 -6.49
C ALA A 93 -16.27 -1.41 -5.04
N ALA A 94 -15.03 -0.94 -4.82
CA ALA A 94 -14.45 -0.78 -3.50
C ALA A 94 -15.11 0.33 -2.69
N LEU A 95 -15.46 1.47 -3.32
CA LEU A 95 -16.21 2.55 -2.66
C LEU A 95 -17.63 2.09 -2.27
N TRP A 96 -18.27 1.29 -3.12
CA TRP A 96 -19.55 0.69 -2.81
C TRP A 96 -19.44 -0.30 -1.64
N ALA A 97 -18.46 -1.20 -1.68
CA ALA A 97 -18.19 -2.17 -0.62
C ALA A 97 -17.79 -1.50 0.70
N ALA A 98 -17.06 -0.38 0.63
CA ALA A 98 -16.71 0.39 1.81
C ALA A 98 -17.95 1.02 2.50
N SER A 99 -19.01 1.23 1.73
CA SER A 99 -20.25 1.85 2.21
C SER A 99 -21.28 0.82 2.69
N HIS A 100 -21.27 -0.40 2.13
CA HIS A 100 -22.33 -1.40 2.33
C HIS A 100 -21.86 -2.72 2.96
N LEU A 101 -20.56 -3.01 2.94
CA LEU A 101 -19.97 -4.26 3.43
C LEU A 101 -18.99 -3.95 4.56
N SER A 102 -17.77 -4.50 4.48
CA SER A 102 -16.71 -4.27 5.47
C SER A 102 -15.82 -3.10 5.04
N PRO A 103 -15.88 -1.93 5.72
CA PRO A 103 -15.20 -0.72 5.26
C PRO A 103 -13.69 -0.83 5.24
N ARG A 104 -13.10 -1.43 6.28
CA ARG A 104 -11.64 -1.52 6.45
C ARG A 104 -10.97 -2.44 5.41
N PRO A 105 -11.45 -3.68 5.16
CA PRO A 105 -10.93 -4.50 4.06
C PRO A 105 -11.12 -3.85 2.69
N ALA A 106 -12.26 -3.21 2.44
CA ALA A 106 -12.55 -2.58 1.16
C ALA A 106 -11.60 -1.40 0.86
N VAL A 107 -11.37 -0.52 1.84
CA VAL A 107 -10.42 0.60 1.69
C VAL A 107 -8.98 0.11 1.58
N ASN A 108 -8.58 -0.92 2.35
CA ASN A 108 -7.25 -1.50 2.22
C ASN A 108 -7.04 -2.06 0.80
N MET A 109 -7.98 -2.85 0.30
CA MET A 109 -7.90 -3.43 -1.04
C MET A 109 -7.90 -2.35 -2.13
N LEU A 110 -8.66 -1.26 -1.94
CA LEU A 110 -8.62 -0.11 -2.85
C LEU A 110 -7.19 0.44 -3.00
N TRP A 111 -6.51 0.69 -1.88
CA TRP A 111 -5.16 1.25 -1.91
C TRP A 111 -4.13 0.31 -2.53
N GLU A 112 -4.23 -0.99 -2.28
CA GLU A 112 -3.36 -1.98 -2.93
C GLU A 112 -3.50 -1.95 -4.45
N TRP A 113 -4.73 -1.93 -4.97
CA TRP A 113 -4.98 -1.86 -6.41
C TRP A 113 -4.55 -0.54 -7.05
N VAL A 114 -4.74 0.58 -6.35
CA VAL A 114 -4.23 1.89 -6.81
C VAL A 114 -2.70 1.87 -6.86
N GLY A 115 -2.04 1.31 -5.85
CA GLY A 115 -0.59 1.13 -5.82
C GLY A 115 -0.10 0.33 -7.03
N LEU A 116 -0.72 -0.82 -7.30
CA LEU A 116 -0.40 -1.67 -8.45
C LEU A 116 -0.58 -0.93 -9.79
N ALA A 117 -1.66 -0.17 -9.94
CA ALA A 117 -1.92 0.62 -11.15
C ALA A 117 -0.84 1.68 -11.39
N VAL A 118 -0.45 2.39 -10.33
CA VAL A 118 0.61 3.40 -10.38
C VAL A 118 1.95 2.74 -10.70
N SER A 119 2.29 1.63 -10.05
CA SER A 119 3.52 0.87 -10.33
C SER A 119 3.57 0.37 -11.76
N PHE A 120 2.46 -0.16 -12.30
CA PHE A 120 2.36 -0.57 -13.70
C PHE A 120 2.63 0.61 -14.64
N PHE A 121 1.97 1.75 -14.40
CA PHE A 121 2.12 2.93 -15.25
C PHE A 121 3.56 3.48 -15.20
N LEU A 122 4.16 3.56 -14.02
CA LEU A 122 5.55 3.96 -13.86
C LEU A 122 6.50 3.01 -14.59
N ALA A 123 6.33 1.71 -14.43
CA ALA A 123 7.13 0.71 -15.15
C ALA A 123 7.00 0.87 -16.67
N ARG A 124 5.80 1.18 -17.17
CA ARG A 124 5.52 1.43 -18.59
C ARG A 124 6.23 2.68 -19.13
N GLN A 125 6.25 3.76 -18.36
CA GLN A 125 6.91 5.00 -18.75
C GLN A 125 8.44 4.91 -18.64
N LEU A 126 8.95 4.14 -17.67
CA LEU A 126 10.38 4.07 -17.38
C LEU A 126 11.15 3.01 -18.15
N LEU A 127 10.55 1.86 -18.41
CA LEU A 127 11.18 0.78 -19.17
C LEU A 127 10.88 0.99 -20.65
N ALA A 128 11.60 1.93 -21.25
CA ALA A 128 11.40 2.34 -22.63
C ALA A 128 11.94 1.28 -23.60
N GLY A 129 13.09 0.69 -23.28
CA GLY A 129 13.80 -0.29 -24.11
C GLY A 129 13.54 -1.75 -23.75
N ARG A 130 13.62 -2.64 -24.76
CA ARG A 130 13.58 -4.10 -24.56
C ARG A 130 14.72 -4.59 -23.66
N SER A 131 15.90 -3.97 -23.76
CA SER A 131 17.06 -4.29 -22.91
C SER A 131 16.81 -3.89 -21.46
N GLU A 132 16.30 -2.69 -21.21
CA GLU A 132 15.95 -2.18 -19.88
C GLU A 132 14.91 -3.07 -19.21
N ALA A 133 13.84 -3.44 -19.93
CA ALA A 133 12.80 -4.32 -19.41
C ALA A 133 13.35 -5.71 -19.05
N ARG A 134 14.19 -6.30 -19.91
CA ARG A 134 14.82 -7.60 -19.62
C ARG A 134 15.76 -7.53 -18.42
N ALA A 135 16.56 -6.48 -18.30
CA ALA A 135 17.45 -6.27 -17.17
C ALA A 135 16.66 -6.11 -15.85
N ALA A 136 15.58 -5.32 -15.87
CA ALA A 136 14.71 -5.16 -14.72
C ALA A 136 14.08 -6.50 -14.27
N VAL A 137 13.54 -7.27 -15.20
CA VAL A 137 12.95 -8.60 -14.90
C VAL A 137 14.01 -9.56 -14.35
N ALA A 138 15.23 -9.55 -14.91
CA ALA A 138 16.32 -10.39 -14.41
C ALA A 138 16.71 -10.02 -12.96
N VAL A 139 16.85 -8.73 -12.65
CA VAL A 139 17.14 -8.26 -11.29
C VAL A 139 16.01 -8.62 -10.33
N MET A 140 14.75 -8.39 -10.72
CA MET A 140 13.59 -8.76 -9.90
C MET A 140 13.53 -10.26 -9.62
N GLY A 141 13.78 -11.10 -10.64
CA GLY A 141 13.84 -12.55 -10.49
C GLY A 141 14.96 -13.01 -9.56
N SER A 142 16.17 -12.47 -9.74
CA SER A 142 17.32 -12.79 -8.87
C SER A 142 17.08 -12.38 -7.42
N LEU A 143 16.49 -11.19 -7.20
CA LEU A 143 16.16 -10.72 -5.85
C LEU A 143 15.10 -11.61 -5.20
N ALA A 144 14.06 -12.00 -5.94
CA ALA A 144 13.01 -12.89 -5.44
C ALA A 144 13.59 -14.25 -5.03
N VAL A 145 14.49 -14.83 -5.84
CA VAL A 145 15.19 -16.07 -5.50
C VAL A 145 16.07 -15.91 -4.26
N ALA A 146 16.84 -14.82 -4.18
CA ALA A 146 17.73 -14.57 -3.05
C ALA A 146 16.99 -14.35 -1.73
N LEU A 147 15.81 -13.73 -1.76
CA LEU A 147 14.97 -13.52 -0.58
C LEU A 147 14.14 -14.74 -0.18
N ALA A 148 13.93 -15.68 -1.10
CA ALA A 148 13.20 -16.92 -0.83
C ALA A 148 14.09 -18.05 -0.28
N ALA A 149 15.42 -17.91 -0.38
CA ALA A 149 16.42 -18.85 0.14
C ALA A 149 16.70 -18.61 1.63
#